data_AF-A0A219AGW2-F1
#
_entry.id   AF-A0A219AGW2-F1
#
_cell.length_a   1.000
_cell.length_b   1.000
_cell.length_c   1.000
_cell.angle_alpha   90.00
_cell.angle_beta   90.00
_cell.angle_gamma   90.00
#
_symmetry.space_group_name_H-M   'P 1'
#
loop_
_entity.id
_entity.type
_entity.pdbx_description
1 polymer ?
#
loop_
_entity_poly.entity_id
_entity_poly.type
_entity_poly.pdbx_seq_one_letter_code
_entity_poly.pdbx_strand_id
1 'polypeptide(L)'
;MKDSKENTHTPNHISEEERMKCILFAAALLIYGTYGWFNDDIYIPGKRGRGIHFHGAACTLIYGAFIFGAANFISVIVDHYDKRNNETNYQKFAKVTRIIGLTLLFLGFIVSFVASWD
;
A
#
# COMPACT_ATOMS: atom_id res chain seq x y z
N MET A 1 -24.55 41.09 -6.33
CA MET A 1 -24.15 40.24 -5.19
C MET A 1 -23.92 38.85 -5.75
N LYS A 2 -22.67 38.40 -5.90
CA LYS A 2 -22.39 37.03 -6.37
C LYS A 2 -22.74 36.12 -5.19
N ASP A 3 -23.74 35.25 -5.36
CA ASP A 3 -23.99 34.14 -4.43
C ASP A 3 -22.70 33.33 -4.31
N SER A 4 -21.95 33.58 -3.24
CA SER A 4 -20.93 32.66 -2.77
C SER A 4 -21.70 31.44 -2.29
N LYS A 5 -21.83 30.42 -3.16
CA LYS A 5 -22.14 29.06 -2.72
C LYS A 5 -21.16 28.76 -1.60
N GLU A 6 -21.61 28.86 -0.35
CA GLU A 6 -20.93 28.24 0.77
C GLU A 6 -20.81 26.77 0.38
N ASN A 7 -19.60 26.37 -0.01
CA ASN A 7 -19.25 24.97 -0.14
C ASN A 7 -19.34 24.40 1.27
N THR A 8 -20.51 23.87 1.62
CA THR A 8 -20.70 23.06 2.82
C THR A 8 -19.96 21.74 2.61
N HIS A 9 -18.64 21.80 2.57
CA HIS A 9 -17.77 20.64 2.50
C HIS A 9 -17.67 20.04 3.90
N THR A 10 -18.12 18.81 4.03
CA THR A 10 -17.96 17.99 5.24
C THR A 10 -16.71 17.13 5.06
N PRO A 11 -15.68 17.29 5.91
CA PRO A 11 -14.48 16.46 5.83
C PRO A 11 -14.80 14.97 5.95
N ASN A 12 -13.95 14.14 5.36
CA ASN A 12 -14.13 12.69 5.38
C ASN A 12 -14.02 12.14 6.81
N HIS A 13 -15.06 11.44 7.26
CA HIS A 13 -15.07 10.80 8.58
C HIS A 13 -14.79 9.31 8.44
N ILE A 14 -13.66 8.87 8.97
CA ILE A 14 -13.26 7.47 9.03
C ILE A 14 -13.35 7.01 10.49
N SER A 15 -13.84 5.79 10.72
CA SER A 15 -13.96 5.27 12.08
C SER A 15 -12.59 5.14 12.77
N GLU A 16 -12.56 5.15 14.10
CA GLU A 16 -11.34 4.86 14.86
C GLU A 16 -10.76 3.48 14.53
N GLU A 17 -11.63 2.49 14.38
CA GLU A 17 -11.25 1.12 14.06
C GLU A 17 -10.56 1.01 12.69
N GLU A 18 -11.11 1.65 11.66
CA GLU A 18 -10.50 1.64 10.32
C GLU A 18 -9.16 2.37 10.28
N ARG A 19 -9.05 3.51 10.99
CA ARG A 19 -7.78 4.22 11.12
C ARG A 19 -6.72 3.35 11.80
N MET A 20 -7.10 2.67 12.88
CA MET A 20 -6.20 1.75 13.59
C MET A 20 -5.74 0.59 12.68
N LYS A 21 -6.68 -0.01 11.92
CA LYS A 21 -6.33 -1.05 10.93
C LYS A 21 -5.35 -0.52 9.87
N CYS A 22 -5.57 0.68 9.34
CA CYS A 22 -4.67 1.29 8.36
C CYS A 22 -3.26 1.50 8.95
N ILE A 23 -3.16 2.00 10.18
CA ILE A 23 -1.88 2.19 10.87
C ILE A 23 -1.18 0.83 11.04
N LEU A 24 -1.89 -0.17 11.56
CA LEU A 24 -1.34 -1.50 11.81
C LEU A 24 -0.88 -2.18 10.51
N PHE A 25 -1.66 -2.12 9.44
CA PHE A 25 -1.27 -2.72 8.16
C PHE A 25 -0.12 -1.97 7.50
N ALA A 26 -0.09 -0.64 7.55
CA ALA A 26 1.04 0.14 7.04
C ALA A 26 2.32 -0.20 7.82
N ALA A 27 2.26 -0.22 9.15
CA ALA A 27 3.39 -0.55 9.99
C ALA A 27 3.86 -2.00 9.74
N ALA A 28 2.95 -2.96 9.64
CA ALA A 28 3.29 -4.35 9.36
C ALA A 28 3.98 -4.49 8.00
N LEU A 29 3.46 -3.86 6.93
CA LEU A 29 4.07 -3.89 5.60
C LEU A 29 5.48 -3.29 5.59
N LEU A 30 5.68 -2.16 6.27
CA LEU A 30 6.97 -1.50 6.33
C LEU A 30 7.96 -2.30 7.18
N ILE A 31 7.62 -2.67 8.41
CA ILE A 31 8.51 -3.40 9.31
C ILE A 31 8.88 -4.76 8.72
N TYR A 32 7.88 -5.55 8.30
CA TYR A 32 8.11 -6.87 7.72
C TYR A 32 8.85 -6.78 6.39
N GLY A 33 8.44 -5.85 5.51
CA GLY A 33 9.07 -5.62 4.22
C GLY A 33 10.52 -5.19 4.33
N THR A 34 10.81 -4.20 5.18
CA THR A 34 12.18 -3.73 5.39
C THR A 34 13.04 -4.83 6.00
N TYR A 35 12.53 -5.58 6.98
CA TYR A 35 13.25 -6.71 7.57
C TYR A 35 13.56 -7.78 6.51
N GLY A 36 12.57 -8.22 5.73
CA GLY A 36 12.77 -9.24 4.71
C GLY A 36 13.69 -8.77 3.58
N TRP A 37 13.50 -7.55 3.09
CA TRP A 37 14.35 -6.96 2.06
C TRP A 37 15.80 -6.81 2.51
N PHE A 38 16.04 -6.39 3.76
CA PHE A 38 17.39 -6.28 4.32
C PHE A 38 18.11 -7.63 4.41
N ASN A 39 17.37 -8.71 4.69
CA ASN A 39 17.91 -10.07 4.73
C ASN A 39 17.88 -10.78 3.36
N ASP A 40 17.47 -10.07 2.30
CA ASP A 40 17.19 -10.61 0.97
C ASP A 40 16.25 -11.83 0.97
N ASP A 41 15.32 -11.90 1.93
CA ASP A 41 14.33 -12.98 2.03
C ASP A 41 12.99 -12.43 2.53
N ILE A 42 12.06 -12.26 1.60
CA ILE A 42 10.65 -11.99 1.93
C ILE A 42 9.86 -13.27 1.77
N TYR A 43 9.21 -13.73 2.84
CA TYR A 43 8.37 -14.92 2.83
C TYR A 43 6.88 -14.57 2.76
N ILE A 44 6.19 -15.04 1.72
CA ILE A 44 4.73 -14.94 1.66
C ILE A 44 4.12 -16.32 1.90
N PRO A 45 3.39 -16.54 3.02
CA PRO A 45 2.76 -17.82 3.29
C PRO A 45 1.66 -18.12 2.27
N GLY A 46 1.70 -19.33 1.72
CA GLY A 46 0.66 -19.83 0.82
C GLY A 46 -0.51 -20.43 1.59
N LYS A 47 -1.75 -20.16 1.16
CA LYS A 47 -2.96 -20.74 1.77
C LYS A 47 -3.00 -22.27 1.66
N ARG A 48 -2.40 -22.84 0.61
CA ARG A 48 -2.29 -24.29 0.35
C ARG A 48 -0.87 -24.57 -0.18
N GLY A 49 0.00 -25.11 0.67
CA GLY A 49 1.37 -25.50 0.29
C GLY A 49 2.47 -24.80 1.10
N ARG A 50 3.73 -25.04 0.71
CA ARG A 50 4.87 -24.28 1.23
C ARG A 50 4.79 -22.88 0.62
N GLY A 51 4.83 -21.84 1.45
CA GLY A 51 4.84 -20.45 0.99
C GLY A 51 6.04 -20.13 0.08
N ILE A 52 6.10 -18.91 -0.43
CA ILE A 52 7.11 -18.49 -1.41
C ILE A 52 8.11 -17.57 -0.72
N HIS A 53 9.40 -17.87 -0.90
CA HIS A 53 10.51 -17.01 -0.52
C HIS A 53 10.96 -16.21 -1.74
N PHE A 54 11.07 -14.90 -1.59
CA PHE A 54 11.53 -13.98 -2.63
C PHE A 54 12.95 -13.52 -2.32
N HIS A 55 13.84 -13.68 -3.29
CA HIS A 55 15.25 -13.28 -3.22
C HIS A 55 15.61 -12.33 -4.38
N GLY A 56 16.70 -11.59 -4.23
CA GLY A 56 17.28 -10.70 -5.22
C GLY A 56 16.30 -9.66 -5.80
N ALA A 57 16.22 -9.61 -7.13
CA ALA A 57 15.36 -8.65 -7.83
C ALA A 57 13.87 -8.83 -7.49
N ALA A 58 13.41 -10.07 -7.32
CA ALA A 58 12.04 -10.36 -6.93
C ALA A 58 11.73 -9.83 -5.52
N CYS A 59 12.66 -10.02 -4.58
CA CYS A 59 12.56 -9.47 -3.21
C CYS A 59 12.38 -7.95 -3.23
N THR A 60 13.20 -7.24 -4.02
CA THR A 60 13.12 -5.77 -4.16
C THR A 60 11.78 -5.31 -4.77
N LEU A 61 11.24 -6.04 -5.75
CA LEU A 61 9.93 -5.73 -6.34
C LEU A 61 8.79 -5.90 -5.33
N ILE A 62 8.80 -7.00 -4.57
CA ILE A 62 7.80 -7.26 -3.52
C ILE A 62 7.88 -6.20 -2.42
N TYR A 63 9.08 -5.81 -2.00
CA TYR A 63 9.24 -4.73 -1.04
C TYR A 63 8.70 -3.40 -1.57
N GLY A 64 8.96 -3.07 -2.83
CA GLY A 64 8.35 -1.92 -3.49
C GLY A 64 6.82 -1.97 -3.44
N ALA A 65 6.21 -3.13 -3.69
CA ALA A 65 4.77 -3.32 -3.55
C ALA A 65 4.27 -3.02 -2.12
N PHE A 66 5.02 -3.44 -1.09
CA PHE A 66 4.67 -3.15 0.31
C PHE A 66 4.76 -1.66 0.64
N ILE A 67 5.75 -0.94 0.12
CA ILE A 67 5.84 0.53 0.28
C ILE A 67 4.62 1.21 -0.32
N PHE A 68 4.20 0.85 -1.54
CA PHE A 68 3.03 1.43 -2.18
C PHE A 68 1.72 1.05 -1.47
N GLY A 69 1.62 -0.17 -0.94
CA GLY A 69 0.52 -0.59 -0.08
C GLY A 69 0.44 0.22 1.21
N ALA A 70 1.58 0.42 1.89
CA ALA A 70 1.66 1.24 3.10
C ALA A 70 1.30 2.71 2.81
N ALA A 71 1.80 3.28 1.72
CA ALA A 71 1.46 4.63 1.29
C ALA A 71 -0.06 4.78 1.05
N ASN A 72 -0.72 3.76 0.50
CA ASN A 72 -2.17 3.74 0.33
C ASN A 72 -2.91 3.83 1.67
N PHE A 73 -2.56 2.97 2.64
CA PHE A 73 -3.15 3.01 3.99
C PHE A 73 -2.88 4.33 4.71
N ILE A 74 -1.66 4.86 4.58
CA ILE A 74 -1.31 6.18 5.15
C ILE A 74 -2.17 7.28 4.51
N SER A 75 -2.42 7.23 3.20
CA SER A 75 -3.24 8.25 2.53
C SER A 75 -4.67 8.33 3.06
N VAL A 76 -5.25 7.19 3.47
CA VAL A 76 -6.57 7.13 4.11
C VAL A 76 -6.57 7.86 5.46
N ILE A 77 -5.51 7.68 6.25
CA ILE A 77 -5.34 8.36 7.53
C ILE A 77 -5.16 9.87 7.31
N VAL A 78 -4.32 10.25 6.34
CA VAL A 78 -4.04 11.66 6.03
C VAL A 78 -5.30 12.37 5.52
N ASP A 79 -6.08 11.74 4.63
CA ASP A 79 -7.36 12.28 4.12
C ASP A 79 -8.33 12.61 5.27
N HIS A 80 -8.41 11.75 6.28
CA HIS A 80 -9.26 12.00 7.45
C HIS A 80 -8.86 13.25 8.25
N TYR A 81 -7.55 13.54 8.37
CA TYR A 81 -7.08 14.74 9.06
C TYR A 81 -7.06 15.98 8.16
N ASP A 82 -7.22 15.82 6.85
CA ASP A 82 -7.28 16.93 5.90
C ASP A 82 -8.68 17.55 5.89
N LYS A 83 -8.76 18.83 6.29
CA LYS A 83 -10.03 19.58 6.32
C LYS A 83 -10.35 20.28 4.99
N ARG A 84 -9.45 20.20 4.01
CA ARG A 84 -9.62 20.83 2.70
C ARG A 84 -10.47 19.93 1.81
N ASN A 85 -11.21 20.55 0.88
CA ASN A 85 -11.95 19.81 -0.15
C ASN A 85 -11.02 19.20 -1.21
N ASN A 86 -10.30 18.14 -0.82
CA ASN A 86 -9.25 17.51 -1.60
C ASN A 86 -9.44 15.99 -1.76
N GLU A 87 -10.63 15.48 -1.43
CA GLU A 87 -10.98 14.05 -1.46
C GLU A 87 -10.66 13.40 -2.80
N THR A 88 -10.92 14.09 -3.92
CA THR A 88 -10.63 13.59 -5.26
C THR A 88 -9.14 13.30 -5.46
N ASN A 89 -8.25 14.08 -4.83
CA ASN A 89 -6.82 13.87 -4.94
C ASN A 89 -6.36 12.67 -4.12
N TYR A 90 -6.93 12.46 -2.92
CA TYR A 90 -6.68 11.24 -2.15
C TYR A 90 -7.21 9.98 -2.85
N GLN A 91 -8.39 10.05 -3.47
CA GLN A 91 -8.92 8.94 -4.28
C GLN A 91 -8.02 8.61 -5.47
N LYS A 92 -7.50 9.63 -6.17
CA LYS A 92 -6.53 9.44 -7.26
C LYS A 92 -5.22 8.84 -6.75
N PHE A 93 -4.70 9.35 -5.64
CA PHE A 93 -3.49 8.83 -5.02
C PHE A 93 -3.65 7.36 -4.61
N ALA A 94 -4.75 7.01 -3.94
CA ALA A 94 -5.05 5.63 -3.55
C ALA A 94 -5.18 4.72 -4.79
N LYS A 95 -5.81 5.19 -5.87
CA LYS A 95 -5.89 4.42 -7.11
C LYS A 95 -4.51 4.17 -7.73
N VAL A 96 -3.68 5.20 -7.83
CA VAL A 96 -2.34 5.10 -8.44
C VAL A 96 -1.43 4.22 -7.61
N THR A 97 -1.36 4.43 -6.29
CA THR A 97 -0.53 3.59 -5.41
C THR A 97 -0.97 2.14 -5.41
N ARG A 98 -2.29 1.87 -5.44
CA ARG A 98 -2.82 0.51 -5.57
C ARG A 98 -2.41 -0.14 -6.90
N ILE A 99 -2.51 0.58 -8.01
CA ILE A 99 -2.11 0.05 -9.32
C ILE A 99 -0.62 -0.27 -9.33
N ILE A 100 0.22 0.69 -8.93
CA ILE A 100 1.68 0.49 -8.90
C ILE A 100 2.05 -0.67 -7.96
N GLY A 101 1.48 -0.70 -6.76
CA GLY A 101 1.74 -1.76 -5.79
C GLY A 101 1.36 -3.14 -6.32
N LEU A 102 0.18 -3.28 -6.94
CA LEU A 102 -0.22 -4.54 -7.56
C LEU A 102 0.66 -4.92 -8.74
N THR A 103 1.03 -3.96 -9.60
CA THR A 103 1.94 -4.21 -10.71
C THR A 103 3.30 -4.73 -10.22
N LEU A 104 3.89 -4.08 -9.22
CA LEU A 104 5.15 -4.52 -8.62
C LEU A 104 5.03 -5.90 -7.97
N LEU A 105 3.91 -6.16 -7.30
CA LEU A 105 3.63 -7.47 -6.72
C LEU A 105 3.65 -8.55 -7.80
N PHE A 106 2.84 -8.38 -8.86
CA PHE A 106 2.78 -9.34 -9.98
C PHE A 106 4.13 -9.52 -10.67
N LEU A 107 4.88 -8.44 -10.90
CA LEU A 107 6.22 -8.51 -11.47
C LEU A 107 7.18 -9.29 -10.55
N GLY A 108 7.12 -9.08 -9.24
CA GLY A 108 7.92 -9.83 -8.28
C GLY A 108 7.65 -11.33 -8.34
N PHE A 109 6.38 -11.74 -8.45
CA PHE A 109 6.00 -13.14 -8.68
C PHE A 109 6.53 -13.68 -10.01
N ILE A 110 6.42 -12.92 -11.11
CA ILE A 110 6.92 -13.35 -12.42
C ILE A 110 8.45 -13.53 -12.37
N VAL A 111 9.18 -12.57 -11.81
CA VAL A 111 10.65 -12.64 -11.69
C VAL A 111 11.06 -13.81 -10.82
N SER A 112 10.41 -14.01 -9.67
CA SER A 112 10.68 -15.17 -8.80
C SER A 112 10.42 -16.49 -9.52
N PHE A 113 9.34 -16.56 -10.31
CA PHE A 113 9.02 -17.74 -11.09
C PHE A 113 10.03 -17.97 -12.20
N VAL A 114 10.46 -16.95 -12.94
CA VAL A 114 11.47 -17.12 -14.00
C VAL A 114 12.81 -17.55 -13.41
N ALA A 115 13.25 -16.89 -12.34
CA ALA A 115 14.52 -17.20 -11.67
C ALA A 115 14.57 -18.59 -11.03
N SER A 116 13.42 -19.25 -10.79
CA SER A 116 13.41 -20.62 -10.27
C SER A 116 13.67 -21.69 -11.34
N TRP A 117 13.79 -21.32 -12.61
CA TRP A 117 14.05 -22.22 -13.74
C TRP A 117 15.48 -22.10 -14.29
N ASP A 118 16.23 -21.10 -13.84
CA ASP A 118 17.66 -20.95 -14.10
C ASP A 118 18.49 -21.76 -13.08
#